data_AF-E6UHZ2-F1
#
_entry.id   AF-E6UHZ2-F1
#
_cell.length_a   1.000
_cell.length_b   1.000
_cell.length_c   1.000
_cell.angle_alpha   90.00
_cell.angle_beta   90.00
_cell.angle_gamma   90.00
#
_symmetry.space_group_name_H-M   'P 1'
#
loop_
_entity.id
_entity.type
_entity.pdbx_description
1 polymer ?
#
loop_
_entity_poly.entity_id
_entity_poly.type
_entity_poly.pdbx_seq_one_letter_code
_entity_poly.pdbx_strand_id
1 'polypeptide(L)'
;MKKILAMTAALTITAMVFTSCGKTEDNTESKAATTTTTAAETTAPEDTTADETTEDETTAEEDKGSEVDNSNWKPLSAIADSLECYDNASVKFAADSDIKGIVSAFYEDSEEAKPGDADYTGDEAKINFSIQEVAGVPMLKCDEEIYDTEDTQNNGHKVLKVKFDMNKLFAAQPELMDDIFNIKMEIVTIAREQAIYDDGLGPVTVGWFGGAMGTNNAGEWNGNMATIEMASDAGDGWCNQWAHSVVNARIGIKENAKFNHANETNFTTVMSWVTKSDIDMYIADIVFEDENGNVIALPEGAIPGGASYEKEELVDADSDGIIEYAEDGTVVLEK
;
A
#
# COMPACT_ATOMS: atom_id res chain seq x y z
N MET A 1 -20.81 36.30 50.47
CA MET A 1 -21.68 35.10 50.54
C MET A 1 -21.76 34.54 49.13
N LYS A 2 -21.07 33.43 48.84
CA LYS A 2 -21.62 32.06 48.68
C LYS A 2 -22.50 31.95 47.41
N LYS A 3 -22.23 31.15 46.37
CA LYS A 3 -21.29 30.02 46.13
C LYS A 3 -21.02 29.88 44.62
N ILE A 4 -19.84 29.32 44.33
CA ILE A 4 -19.32 28.81 43.06
C ILE A 4 -20.00 27.48 42.72
N LEU A 5 -20.17 27.17 41.42
CA LEU A 5 -20.14 25.79 40.94
C LEU A 5 -19.37 25.73 39.61
N ALA A 6 -18.21 25.11 39.67
CA ALA A 6 -17.38 24.70 38.54
C ALA A 6 -17.77 23.27 38.14
N MET A 7 -17.73 22.96 36.85
CA MET A 7 -17.72 21.58 36.37
C MET A 7 -16.46 21.39 35.52
N THR A 8 -15.50 20.73 36.15
CA THR A 8 -14.22 20.28 35.59
C THR A 8 -14.48 18.97 34.86
N ALA A 9 -14.28 18.93 33.54
CA ALA A 9 -14.13 17.68 32.81
C ALA A 9 -12.69 17.18 33.02
N ALA A 10 -12.55 16.06 33.72
CA ALA A 10 -11.26 15.43 33.99
C ALA A 10 -10.81 14.64 32.76
N LEU A 11 -9.65 15.01 32.22
CA LEU A 11 -8.88 14.23 31.26
C LEU A 11 -8.33 12.99 31.99
N THR A 12 -8.80 11.80 31.66
CA THR A 12 -8.19 10.56 32.14
C THR A 12 -7.13 10.13 31.13
N ILE A 13 -5.86 10.39 31.46
CA ILE A 13 -4.70 9.85 30.76
C ILE A 13 -4.57 8.38 31.17
N THR A 14 -4.96 7.44 30.31
CA THR A 14 -4.60 6.03 30.47
C THR A 14 -3.22 5.83 29.87
N ALA A 15 -2.21 5.75 30.73
CA ALA A 15 -0.88 5.29 30.36
C ALA A 15 -0.91 3.77 30.13
N MET A 16 -0.71 3.31 28.88
CA MET A 16 -0.35 1.93 28.61
C MET A 16 1.15 1.77 28.81
N VAL A 17 1.52 0.93 29.78
CA VAL A 17 2.90 0.55 30.08
C VAL A 17 3.26 -0.59 29.13
N PHE A 18 4.18 -0.34 28.21
CA PHE A 18 4.89 -1.40 27.49
C PHE A 18 5.91 -2.04 28.43
N THR A 19 5.73 -3.31 28.76
CA THR A 19 6.79 -4.14 29.35
C THR A 19 7.01 -5.39 28.50
N SER A 20 8.28 -5.50 28.12
CA SER A 20 9.00 -6.51 27.38
C SER A 20 9.11 -7.88 28.08
N CYS A 21 9.54 -8.87 27.28
CA CYS A 21 10.04 -10.23 27.60
C CYS A 21 8.93 -11.28 27.82
N GLY A 22 8.96 -12.46 27.20
CA GLY A 22 10.12 -13.32 26.92
C GLY A 22 9.94 -14.62 27.74
N LYS A 23 9.96 -15.77 27.05
CA LYS A 23 9.71 -17.16 27.49
C LYS A 23 10.19 -17.53 28.92
N THR A 24 9.38 -18.32 29.64
CA THR A 24 9.60 -19.75 30.02
C THR A 24 8.84 -20.11 31.30
N GLU A 25 8.30 -21.33 31.29
CA GLU A 25 7.62 -22.15 32.30
C GLU A 25 7.92 -21.86 33.79
N ASP A 26 6.88 -21.84 34.63
CA ASP A 26 6.72 -22.88 35.66
C ASP A 26 5.33 -22.85 36.34
N ASN A 27 4.91 -24.04 36.75
CA ASN A 27 3.74 -24.40 37.54
C ASN A 27 3.51 -23.47 38.74
N THR A 28 2.26 -23.14 39.08
CA THR A 28 1.59 -23.51 40.35
C THR A 28 0.19 -22.91 40.42
N GLU A 29 -0.74 -23.79 40.80
CA GLU A 29 -2.15 -23.61 41.12
C GLU A 29 -2.50 -22.35 41.91
N SER A 30 -3.56 -21.64 41.51
CA SER A 30 -4.50 -21.06 42.48
C SER A 30 -5.90 -20.89 41.91
N LYS A 31 -6.78 -21.54 42.65
CA LYS A 31 -8.21 -21.81 42.51
C LYS A 31 -9.07 -20.58 42.84
N ALA A 32 -10.03 -20.24 41.98
CA ALA A 32 -11.35 -19.62 42.26
C ALA A 32 -11.94 -19.08 40.93
N ALA A 33 -13.22 -19.13 40.59
CA ALA A 33 -14.39 -19.79 41.14
C ALA A 33 -15.33 -20.04 39.94
N THR A 34 -15.73 -21.28 39.75
CA THR A 34 -16.62 -21.73 38.67
C THR A 34 -18.06 -21.37 39.02
N THR A 35 -18.77 -20.68 38.12
CA THR A 35 -20.21 -20.50 38.22
C THR A 35 -20.88 -21.49 37.27
N THR A 36 -21.42 -22.56 37.85
CA THR A 36 -22.19 -23.62 37.20
C THR A 36 -23.59 -23.11 36.85
N THR A 37 -24.02 -23.25 35.60
CA THR A 37 -25.45 -23.20 35.26
C THR A 37 -25.83 -24.51 34.59
N THR A 38 -26.84 -25.16 35.17
CA THR A 38 -27.33 -26.51 34.88
C THR A 38 -28.03 -26.61 33.53
N ALA A 39 -27.86 -27.77 32.89
CA ALA A 39 -28.42 -28.20 31.62
C ALA A 39 -29.96 -28.35 31.61
N ALA A 40 -30.54 -28.20 30.42
CA ALA A 40 -31.79 -28.83 30.04
C ALA A 40 -31.50 -29.79 28.87
N GLU A 41 -31.59 -31.09 29.15
CA GLU A 41 -31.60 -32.15 28.16
C GLU A 41 -32.94 -32.15 27.41
N THR A 42 -32.92 -32.36 26.11
CA THR A 42 -34.08 -32.90 25.39
C THR A 42 -33.60 -33.92 24.37
N THR A 43 -34.29 -35.04 24.39
CA THR A 43 -33.94 -36.37 23.90
C THR A 43 -34.11 -36.46 22.38
N ALA A 44 -33.19 -37.16 21.72
CA ALA A 44 -33.38 -37.70 20.37
C ALA A 44 -34.14 -39.04 20.42
N PRO A 45 -34.86 -39.40 19.34
CA PRO A 45 -34.97 -40.79 18.94
C PRO A 45 -34.20 -41.03 17.64
N GLU A 46 -33.32 -42.03 17.67
CA GLU A 46 -32.88 -42.74 16.47
C GLU A 46 -34.06 -43.54 15.92
N ASP A 47 -34.28 -43.47 14.61
CA ASP A 47 -34.76 -44.61 13.84
C ASP A 47 -34.22 -44.54 12.40
N THR A 48 -33.46 -45.56 12.06
CA THR A 48 -32.89 -45.88 10.75
C THR A 48 -33.98 -46.28 9.74
N THR A 49 -33.91 -45.79 8.50
CA THR A 49 -34.22 -46.59 7.30
C THR A 49 -33.59 -45.98 6.05
N ALA A 50 -33.06 -46.84 5.19
CA ALA A 50 -32.26 -46.53 4.02
C ALA A 50 -33.12 -46.42 2.74
N ASP A 51 -32.57 -45.62 1.81
CA ASP A 51 -32.66 -45.68 0.34
C ASP A 51 -34.04 -45.52 -0.32
N GLU A 52 -34.22 -44.41 -1.05
CA GLU A 52 -34.53 -44.47 -2.48
C GLU A 52 -34.25 -43.12 -3.15
N THR A 53 -33.57 -43.21 -4.29
CA THR A 53 -33.12 -42.15 -5.20
C THR A 53 -34.25 -41.30 -5.78
N THR A 54 -34.11 -39.99 -5.68
CA THR A 54 -34.68 -39.03 -6.63
C THR A 54 -33.61 -37.99 -6.91
N GLU A 55 -33.14 -37.96 -8.16
CA GLU A 55 -32.35 -36.86 -8.73
C GLU A 55 -33.13 -35.57 -8.51
N ASP A 56 -32.66 -34.74 -7.58
CA ASP A 56 -33.02 -33.34 -7.52
C ASP A 56 -32.14 -32.64 -8.56
N GLU A 57 -32.77 -32.18 -9.64
CA GLU A 57 -32.14 -31.24 -10.56
C GLU A 57 -31.79 -29.98 -9.76
N THR A 58 -30.55 -29.89 -9.29
CA THR A 58 -29.96 -28.62 -8.87
C THR A 58 -29.88 -27.75 -10.11
N THR A 59 -30.93 -26.98 -10.33
CA THR A 59 -30.83 -25.77 -11.13
C THR A 59 -29.76 -24.96 -10.42
N ALA A 60 -28.60 -24.77 -11.06
CA ALA A 60 -27.60 -23.85 -10.56
C ALA A 60 -28.31 -22.50 -10.39
N GLU A 61 -28.52 -22.08 -9.14
CA GLU A 61 -28.75 -20.67 -8.87
C GLU A 61 -27.50 -19.99 -9.40
N GLU A 62 -27.64 -19.31 -10.53
CA GLU A 62 -26.66 -18.32 -10.97
C GLU A 62 -26.42 -17.44 -9.76
N ASP A 63 -25.22 -17.54 -9.20
CA ASP A 63 -24.73 -16.74 -8.09
C ASP A 63 -24.73 -15.30 -8.57
N LYS A 64 -25.90 -14.65 -8.47
CA LYS A 64 -26.04 -13.23 -8.70
C LYS A 64 -25.31 -12.57 -7.55
N GLY A 65 -24.02 -12.33 -7.76
CA GLY A 65 -23.20 -11.49 -6.90
C GLY A 65 -24.01 -10.25 -6.51
N SER A 66 -23.89 -9.87 -5.24
CA SER A 66 -24.55 -8.68 -4.69
C SER A 66 -24.32 -7.49 -5.63
N GLU A 67 -25.39 -6.81 -6.07
CA GLU A 67 -25.26 -5.59 -6.88
C GLU A 67 -24.38 -4.58 -6.14
N VAL A 68 -23.23 -4.24 -6.71
CA VAL A 68 -22.31 -3.25 -6.15
C VAL A 68 -22.83 -1.85 -6.48
N ASP A 69 -23.01 -1.00 -5.47
CA ASP A 69 -23.33 0.42 -5.68
C ASP A 69 -22.08 1.15 -6.21
N ASN A 70 -22.09 1.41 -7.51
CA ASN A 70 -21.00 2.03 -8.24
C ASN A 70 -21.25 3.52 -8.56
N SER A 71 -22.29 4.11 -7.99
CA SER A 71 -22.77 5.43 -8.41
C SER A 71 -21.77 6.58 -8.22
N ASN A 72 -20.78 6.40 -7.36
CA ASN A 72 -19.70 7.35 -7.08
C ASN A 72 -18.36 6.97 -7.74
N TRP A 73 -18.33 5.95 -8.60
CA TRP A 73 -17.11 5.52 -9.27
C TRP A 73 -16.59 6.63 -10.18
N LYS A 74 -15.30 6.92 -10.07
CA LYS A 74 -14.58 7.85 -10.95
C LYS A 74 -13.81 7.05 -11.99
N PRO A 75 -13.90 7.42 -13.28
CA PRO A 75 -13.10 6.76 -14.30
C PRO A 75 -11.61 7.00 -14.06
N LEU A 76 -10.76 6.11 -14.56
CA LEU A 76 -9.30 6.24 -14.55
C LEU A 76 -8.85 7.56 -15.16
N SER A 77 -9.58 8.09 -16.15
CA SER A 77 -9.28 9.40 -16.75
C SER A 77 -9.30 10.56 -15.75
N ALA A 78 -9.97 10.41 -14.60
CA ALA A 78 -10.03 11.43 -13.54
C ALA A 78 -8.77 11.45 -12.65
N ILE A 79 -7.84 10.49 -12.81
CA ILE A 79 -6.57 10.44 -12.06
C ILE A 79 -5.77 11.72 -12.31
N ALA A 80 -5.61 12.12 -13.57
CA ALA A 80 -4.78 13.27 -13.93
C ALA A 80 -5.27 14.58 -13.27
N ASP A 81 -6.58 14.79 -13.22
CA ASP A 81 -7.19 15.98 -12.59
C ASP A 81 -7.13 15.95 -11.06
N SER A 82 -6.82 14.79 -10.46
CA SER A 82 -6.75 14.60 -9.01
C SER A 82 -5.35 14.81 -8.44
N LEU A 83 -4.33 14.89 -9.29
CA LEU A 83 -2.96 15.17 -8.88
C LEU A 83 -2.82 16.62 -8.39
N GLU A 84 -2.49 16.80 -7.11
CA GLU A 84 -2.43 18.09 -6.44
C GLU A 84 -1.09 18.80 -6.62
N CYS A 85 -0.01 18.02 -6.74
CA CYS A 85 1.36 18.52 -6.73
C CYS A 85 1.99 18.54 -8.12
N TYR A 86 1.46 17.76 -9.05
CA TYR A 86 2.08 17.49 -10.35
C TYR A 86 2.57 18.73 -11.08
N ASP A 87 1.80 19.82 -11.16
CA ASP A 87 2.19 21.02 -11.90
C ASP A 87 3.50 21.66 -11.40
N ASN A 88 3.73 21.62 -10.09
CA ASN A 88 4.88 22.24 -9.43
C ASN A 88 5.92 21.23 -8.94
N ALA A 89 5.89 19.99 -9.44
CA ALA A 89 6.79 18.95 -8.96
C ALA A 89 8.25 19.15 -9.36
N SER A 90 9.16 18.72 -8.47
CA SER A 90 10.61 18.70 -8.69
C SER A 90 11.00 17.55 -9.62
N VAL A 91 10.37 16.39 -9.45
CA VAL A 91 10.50 15.20 -10.28
C VAL A 91 9.20 15.01 -11.06
N LYS A 92 9.30 14.95 -12.39
CA LYS A 92 8.26 14.41 -13.25
C LYS A 92 8.90 13.39 -14.17
N PHE A 93 8.18 12.33 -14.49
CA PHE A 93 8.64 11.34 -15.46
C PHE A 93 8.20 11.75 -16.88
N ALA A 94 9.04 11.40 -17.84
CA ALA A 94 8.70 11.37 -19.25
C ALA A 94 8.54 9.91 -19.68
N ALA A 95 7.80 9.66 -20.76
CA ALA A 95 7.59 8.31 -21.28
C ALA A 95 8.92 7.56 -21.50
N ASP A 96 9.97 8.26 -21.95
CA ASP A 96 11.29 7.71 -22.22
C ASP A 96 12.29 7.88 -21.05
N SER A 97 11.83 8.25 -19.85
CA SER A 97 12.70 8.37 -18.68
C SER A 97 13.42 7.06 -18.38
N ASP A 98 14.75 7.11 -18.36
CA ASP A 98 15.59 6.01 -17.90
C ASP A 98 15.77 6.09 -16.38
N ILE A 99 14.88 5.39 -15.69
CA ILE A 99 14.87 5.31 -14.23
C ILE A 99 15.94 4.37 -13.68
N LYS A 100 16.67 3.65 -14.54
CA LYS A 100 17.64 2.65 -14.10
C LYS A 100 18.79 3.31 -13.36
N GLY A 101 19.06 2.78 -12.18
CA GLY A 101 20.10 3.28 -11.30
C GLY A 101 19.69 4.50 -10.49
N ILE A 102 18.60 5.20 -10.81
CA ILE A 102 18.01 6.23 -9.93
C ILE A 102 17.03 5.56 -8.97
N VAL A 103 16.19 4.67 -9.49
CA VAL A 103 15.18 3.93 -8.72
C VAL A 103 15.64 2.50 -8.54
N SER A 104 15.44 1.97 -7.33
CA SER A 104 15.68 0.56 -7.03
C SER A 104 14.81 0.09 -5.88
N ALA A 105 14.68 -1.23 -5.73
CA ALA A 105 14.07 -1.81 -4.55
C ALA A 105 15.01 -1.69 -3.34
N PHE A 106 14.43 -1.65 -2.15
CA PHE A 106 15.15 -1.64 -0.88
C PHE A 106 14.93 -2.97 -0.16
N TYR A 107 16.00 -3.71 0.08
CA TYR A 107 15.99 -5.00 0.80
C TYR A 107 16.82 -4.83 2.07
N GLU A 108 16.21 -5.03 3.24
CA GLU A 108 16.84 -4.71 4.53
C GLU A 108 17.83 -5.79 4.98
N ASP A 109 17.52 -7.06 4.68
CA ASP A 109 18.22 -8.20 5.28
C ASP A 109 19.48 -8.64 4.53
N SER A 110 19.57 -8.41 3.21
CA SER A 110 20.71 -8.92 2.44
C SER A 110 20.98 -8.19 1.12
N GLU A 111 22.25 -7.92 0.86
CA GLU A 111 22.72 -7.57 -0.48
C GLU A 111 22.97 -8.80 -1.36
N GLU A 112 23.16 -9.97 -0.77
CA GLU A 112 23.57 -11.20 -1.46
C GLU A 112 22.38 -12.05 -1.92
N ALA A 113 21.37 -12.22 -1.05
CA ALA A 113 20.11 -12.89 -1.36
C ALA A 113 19.04 -11.84 -1.70
N LYS A 114 18.17 -12.15 -2.67
CA LYS A 114 17.11 -11.27 -3.15
C LYS A 114 15.73 -11.94 -3.00
N PRO A 115 14.65 -11.17 -2.93
CA PRO A 115 13.30 -11.73 -3.00
C PRO A 115 13.15 -12.71 -4.16
N GLY A 116 12.61 -13.90 -3.86
CA GLY A 116 12.50 -15.02 -4.79
C GLY A 116 13.65 -16.03 -4.75
N ASP A 117 14.78 -15.72 -4.11
CA ASP A 117 15.85 -16.71 -3.89
C ASP A 117 15.45 -17.69 -2.78
N ALA A 118 15.86 -18.97 -2.90
CA ALA A 118 15.48 -20.04 -1.98
C ALA A 118 15.92 -19.78 -0.51
N ASP A 119 16.98 -19.00 -0.32
CA ASP A 119 17.52 -18.66 1.00
C ASP A 119 17.12 -17.24 1.46
N TYR A 120 16.21 -16.55 0.75
CA TYR A 120 15.72 -15.23 1.15
C TYR A 120 14.64 -15.34 2.23
N THR A 121 14.82 -14.62 3.32
CA THR A 121 13.91 -14.64 4.48
C THR A 121 13.27 -13.30 4.79
N GLY A 122 13.56 -12.26 4.01
CA GLY A 122 12.98 -10.94 4.16
C GLY A 122 11.52 -10.90 3.74
N ASP A 123 10.84 -9.80 4.09
CA ASP A 123 9.43 -9.59 3.79
C ASP A 123 9.20 -8.73 2.53
N GLU A 124 10.27 -8.37 1.82
CA GLU A 124 10.21 -7.44 0.70
C GLU A 124 9.76 -8.06 -0.62
N ALA A 125 8.96 -7.30 -1.36
CA ALA A 125 8.52 -7.65 -2.69
C ALA A 125 9.67 -7.58 -3.71
N LYS A 126 9.59 -8.43 -4.73
CA LYS A 126 10.36 -8.26 -5.95
C LYS A 126 9.64 -7.23 -6.83
N ILE A 127 10.35 -6.17 -7.23
CA ILE A 127 9.71 -5.02 -7.92
C ILE A 127 10.29 -4.84 -9.32
N ASN A 128 9.41 -4.81 -10.31
CA ASN A 128 9.72 -4.42 -11.67
C ASN A 128 9.36 -2.95 -11.89
N PHE A 129 10.37 -2.12 -12.17
CA PHE A 129 10.18 -0.69 -12.41
C PHE A 129 10.06 -0.39 -13.90
N SER A 130 9.05 0.39 -14.27
CA SER A 130 8.86 0.90 -15.62
C SER A 130 8.18 2.27 -15.59
N ILE A 131 8.12 2.94 -16.75
CA ILE A 131 7.26 4.12 -16.93
C ILE A 131 6.01 3.67 -17.67
N GLN A 132 4.84 4.07 -17.18
CA GLN A 132 3.55 3.83 -17.83
C GLN A 132 2.74 5.13 -17.87
N GLU A 133 1.96 5.32 -18.94
CA GLU A 133 1.05 6.47 -19.03
C GLU A 133 -0.27 6.11 -18.34
N VAL A 134 -0.62 6.88 -17.31
CA VAL A 134 -1.85 6.74 -16.55
C VAL A 134 -2.65 8.03 -16.73
N ALA A 135 -3.81 7.95 -17.37
CA ALA A 135 -4.65 9.11 -17.70
C ALA A 135 -3.90 10.23 -18.46
N GLY A 136 -2.95 9.86 -19.33
CA GLY A 136 -2.13 10.83 -20.09
C GLY A 136 -0.91 11.36 -19.33
N VAL A 137 -0.66 10.90 -18.10
CA VAL A 137 0.47 11.29 -17.27
C VAL A 137 1.49 10.14 -17.20
N PRO A 138 2.75 10.32 -17.63
CA PRO A 138 3.79 9.32 -17.41
C PRO A 138 4.11 9.22 -15.92
N MET A 139 3.97 8.02 -15.35
CA MET A 139 4.23 7.72 -13.95
C MET A 139 5.21 6.56 -13.84
N LEU A 140 5.96 6.51 -12.74
CA LEU A 140 6.77 5.34 -12.40
C LEU A 140 5.85 4.22 -11.89
N LYS A 141 5.73 3.13 -12.65
CA LYS A 141 5.09 1.89 -12.21
C LYS A 141 6.04 1.12 -11.30
N CYS A 142 5.53 0.69 -10.16
CA CYS A 142 6.17 -0.22 -9.22
C CYS A 142 5.37 -1.52 -9.22
N ASP A 143 5.69 -2.40 -10.16
CA ASP A 143 4.97 -3.65 -10.40
C ASP A 143 5.51 -4.76 -9.50
N GLU A 144 4.67 -5.32 -8.63
CA GLU A 144 5.05 -6.44 -7.76
C GLU A 144 5.11 -7.73 -8.58
N GLU A 145 6.21 -8.47 -8.47
CA GLU A 145 6.28 -9.85 -8.96
C GLU A 145 6.04 -10.81 -7.80
N ILE A 146 4.87 -11.45 -7.79
CA ILE A 146 4.50 -12.46 -6.80
C ILE A 146 5.37 -13.71 -6.98
N TYR A 147 6.21 -13.98 -5.98
CA TYR A 147 7.15 -15.11 -6.01
C TYR A 147 6.87 -16.18 -4.94
N ASP A 148 6.17 -15.84 -3.86
CA ASP A 148 5.88 -16.73 -2.75
C ASP A 148 4.43 -17.23 -2.83
N THR A 149 4.15 -18.09 -3.83
CA THR A 149 2.81 -18.63 -4.04
C THR A 149 2.34 -19.59 -2.93
N GLU A 150 3.21 -19.94 -1.97
CA GLU A 150 2.87 -20.77 -0.81
C GLU A 150 2.33 -19.94 0.36
N ASP A 151 2.58 -18.61 0.39
CA ASP A 151 2.04 -17.69 1.40
C ASP A 151 0.56 -17.41 1.18
N THR A 152 -0.26 -18.33 1.67
CA THR A 152 -1.73 -18.18 1.68
C THR A 152 -2.25 -17.12 2.65
N GLN A 153 -1.42 -16.62 3.59
CA GLN A 153 -1.87 -15.61 4.55
C GLN A 153 -1.97 -14.22 3.89
N ASN A 154 -1.07 -13.96 2.95
CA ASN A 154 -0.94 -12.70 2.23
C ASN A 154 -1.15 -12.83 0.71
N ASN A 155 -1.64 -13.98 0.24
CA ASN A 155 -1.80 -14.28 -1.19
C ASN A 155 -0.49 -14.12 -1.98
N GLY A 156 0.65 -14.42 -1.35
CA GLY A 156 1.97 -14.25 -1.93
C GLY A 156 2.50 -12.82 -2.00
N HIS A 157 1.68 -11.81 -1.67
CA HIS A 157 2.12 -10.42 -1.62
C HIS A 157 3.10 -10.17 -0.49
N LYS A 158 4.05 -9.26 -0.77
CA LYS A 158 5.14 -8.86 0.09
C LYS A 158 5.20 -7.32 0.16
N VAL A 159 6.13 -6.81 0.95
CA VAL A 159 6.27 -5.39 1.25
C VAL A 159 6.99 -4.69 0.10
N LEU A 160 6.29 -3.84 -0.68
CA LEU A 160 6.94 -2.99 -1.68
C LEU A 160 7.79 -1.94 -0.97
N LYS A 161 9.11 -1.94 -1.19
CA LYS A 161 10.02 -0.89 -0.70
C LYS A 161 10.81 -0.33 -1.88
N VAL A 162 10.58 0.94 -2.20
CA VAL A 162 11.19 1.66 -3.33
C VAL A 162 12.09 2.76 -2.80
N LYS A 163 13.31 2.88 -3.36
CA LYS A 163 14.25 3.96 -3.02
C LYS A 163 14.68 4.74 -4.26
N PHE A 164 14.77 6.05 -4.08
CA PHE A 164 15.31 7.01 -5.04
C PHE A 164 16.69 7.45 -4.59
N ASP A 165 17.69 7.29 -5.44
CA ASP A 165 19.06 7.73 -5.22
C ASP A 165 19.17 9.26 -5.34
N MET A 166 19.23 9.90 -4.19
CA MET A 166 19.25 11.36 -4.07
C MET A 166 20.58 11.94 -4.57
N ASN A 167 21.69 11.21 -4.38
CA ASN A 167 22.99 11.63 -4.89
C ASN A 167 23.00 11.68 -6.41
N LYS A 168 22.27 10.79 -7.10
CA LYS A 168 22.13 10.83 -8.56
C LYS A 168 21.18 11.91 -9.03
N LEU A 169 20.01 12.04 -8.41
CA LEU A 169 19.04 13.10 -8.73
C LEU A 169 19.68 14.49 -8.60
N PHE A 170 20.50 14.70 -7.57
CA PHE A 170 21.17 15.99 -7.30
C PHE A 170 22.63 16.01 -7.72
N ALA A 171 23.11 15.09 -8.58
CA ALA A 171 24.54 14.94 -8.88
C ALA A 171 25.22 16.22 -9.37
N ALA A 172 24.51 17.05 -10.13
CA ALA A 172 25.05 18.30 -10.65
C ALA A 172 25.06 19.46 -9.64
N GLN A 173 24.21 19.40 -8.60
CA GLN A 173 24.06 20.41 -7.55
C GLN A 173 23.75 19.73 -6.21
N PRO A 174 24.70 18.97 -5.64
CA PRO A 174 24.46 18.17 -4.43
C PRO A 174 24.07 19.03 -3.23
N GLU A 175 24.55 20.27 -3.16
CA GLU A 175 24.25 21.22 -2.08
C GLU A 175 22.76 21.56 -1.93
N LEU A 176 21.95 21.39 -2.99
CA LEU A 176 20.51 21.60 -2.89
C LEU A 176 19.83 20.61 -1.93
N MET A 177 20.44 19.45 -1.68
CA MET A 177 19.91 18.49 -0.71
C MET A 177 19.95 19.00 0.73
N ASP A 178 20.87 19.91 1.07
CA ASP A 178 20.97 20.51 2.40
C ASP A 178 19.74 21.35 2.75
N ASP A 179 19.10 21.93 1.73
CA ASP A 179 17.94 22.80 1.88
C ASP A 179 16.61 22.03 1.92
N ILE A 180 16.60 20.73 1.61
CA ILE A 180 15.37 19.93 1.60
C ILE A 180 14.84 19.77 3.02
N PHE A 181 13.72 20.43 3.28
CA PHE A 181 13.00 20.35 4.56
C PHE A 181 11.81 19.40 4.47
N ASN A 182 11.14 19.41 3.33
CA ASN A 182 9.93 18.63 3.10
C ASN A 182 10.02 17.85 1.79
N ILE A 183 9.49 16.63 1.81
CA ILE A 183 9.33 15.79 0.62
C ILE A 183 7.86 15.43 0.50
N LYS A 184 7.28 15.69 -0.67
CA LYS A 184 5.96 15.19 -1.04
C LYS A 184 6.07 14.21 -2.19
N MET A 185 5.24 13.17 -2.17
CA MET A 185 5.16 12.19 -3.24
C MET A 185 3.68 11.90 -3.51
N GLU A 186 3.25 12.03 -4.76
CA GLU A 186 1.91 11.62 -5.17
C GLU A 186 1.92 10.17 -5.60
N ILE A 187 1.18 9.35 -4.87
CA ILE A 187 1.03 7.92 -5.12
C ILE A 187 -0.36 7.67 -5.64
N VAL A 188 -0.45 6.92 -6.73
CA VAL A 188 -1.69 6.42 -7.30
C VAL A 188 -1.65 4.90 -7.24
N THR A 189 -2.72 4.26 -6.80
CA THR A 189 -2.87 2.81 -6.85
C THR A 189 -4.06 2.45 -7.70
N ILE A 190 -3.95 1.35 -8.46
CA ILE A 190 -5.01 0.87 -9.36
C ILE A 190 -5.20 -0.62 -9.12
N ALA A 191 -6.42 -1.03 -8.77
CA ALA A 191 -6.79 -2.43 -8.60
C ALA A 191 -6.80 -3.18 -9.93
N ARG A 192 -6.20 -4.37 -9.92
CA ARG A 192 -6.12 -5.29 -11.07
C ARG A 192 -7.13 -6.41 -11.00
N GLU A 193 -7.64 -6.70 -9.81
CA GLU A 193 -8.59 -7.77 -9.54
C GLU A 193 -9.68 -7.32 -8.57
N GLN A 194 -10.66 -8.20 -8.38
CA GLN A 194 -11.69 -8.04 -7.37
C GLN A 194 -11.09 -8.14 -5.97
N ALA A 195 -11.49 -7.22 -5.08
CA ALA A 195 -11.10 -7.30 -3.69
C ALA A 195 -11.70 -8.57 -3.05
N ILE A 196 -10.91 -9.26 -2.22
CA ILE A 196 -11.34 -10.45 -1.49
C ILE A 196 -11.69 -10.03 -0.06
N TYR A 197 -12.95 -10.21 0.33
CA TYR A 197 -13.47 -9.92 1.66
C TYR A 197 -13.81 -11.21 2.43
N ASP A 198 -14.05 -11.08 3.73
CA ASP A 198 -14.39 -12.20 4.61
C ASP A 198 -15.67 -12.94 4.16
N ASP A 199 -16.57 -12.26 3.44
CA ASP A 199 -17.85 -12.77 2.94
C ASP A 199 -17.84 -13.15 1.44
N GLY A 200 -16.71 -13.00 0.74
CA GLY A 200 -16.55 -13.41 -0.65
C GLY A 200 -15.83 -12.38 -1.53
N LEU A 201 -15.98 -12.53 -2.84
CA LEU A 201 -15.46 -11.57 -3.82
C LEU A 201 -16.30 -10.29 -3.78
N GLY A 202 -15.61 -9.14 -3.76
CA GLY A 202 -16.22 -7.83 -3.89
C GLY A 202 -15.85 -7.14 -5.21
N PRO A 203 -16.09 -5.83 -5.35
CA PRO A 203 -15.73 -5.10 -6.57
C PRO A 203 -14.23 -5.00 -6.79
N VAL A 204 -13.85 -4.65 -8.02
CA VAL A 204 -12.51 -4.14 -8.34
C VAL A 204 -12.33 -2.78 -7.69
N THR A 205 -11.68 -2.76 -6.52
CA THR A 205 -11.44 -1.55 -5.76
C THR A 205 -10.12 -1.63 -5.01
N VAL A 206 -9.50 -0.48 -4.78
CA VAL A 206 -8.39 -0.39 -3.83
C VAL A 206 -8.97 -0.43 -2.41
N GLY A 207 -9.15 -1.64 -1.86
CA GLY A 207 -9.80 -1.83 -0.56
C GLY A 207 -9.04 -1.18 0.59
N TRP A 208 -7.72 -1.32 0.61
CA TRP A 208 -6.83 -0.63 1.53
C TRP A 208 -5.41 -0.58 0.98
N PHE A 209 -4.77 0.57 1.10
CA PHE A 209 -3.34 0.70 0.87
C PHE A 209 -2.72 1.59 1.96
N GLY A 210 -1.70 1.09 2.62
CA GLY A 210 -0.98 1.87 3.63
C GLY A 210 0.52 1.71 3.47
N GLY A 211 1.28 2.52 4.19
CA GLY A 211 2.73 2.51 4.08
C GLY A 211 3.42 3.62 4.84
N ALA A 212 4.67 3.86 4.48
CA ALA A 212 5.45 4.95 5.04
C ALA A 212 6.46 5.52 4.04
N MET A 213 6.82 6.79 4.22
CA MET A 213 7.92 7.44 3.50
C MET A 213 8.93 8.04 4.48
N GLY A 214 10.20 7.95 4.12
CA GLY A 214 11.31 8.52 4.89
C GLY A 214 12.59 8.62 4.06
N THR A 215 13.71 8.81 4.74
CA THR A 215 15.01 9.05 4.13
C THR A 215 16.09 8.26 4.86
N ASN A 216 17.07 7.74 4.10
CA ASN A 216 18.21 6.99 4.63
C ASN A 216 17.81 5.89 5.63
N ASN A 217 16.64 5.27 5.43
CA ASN A 217 16.15 4.20 6.28
C ASN A 217 17.08 2.98 6.12
N ALA A 218 17.69 2.54 7.21
CA ALA A 218 18.47 1.31 7.29
C ALA A 218 17.73 0.28 8.16
N GLY A 219 16.45 0.04 7.87
CA GLY A 219 15.56 -0.85 8.62
C GLY A 219 15.04 -0.30 9.97
N GLU A 220 15.67 0.75 10.52
CA GLU A 220 15.22 1.30 11.81
C GLU A 220 14.06 2.31 11.70
N TRP A 221 13.72 2.77 10.48
CA TRP A 221 12.69 3.79 10.20
C TRP A 221 12.65 4.93 11.25
N ASN A 222 13.84 5.34 11.70
CA ASN A 222 14.04 6.14 12.92
C ASN A 222 13.92 7.67 12.66
N GLY A 223 13.62 8.05 11.42
CA GLY A 223 13.39 9.41 10.94
C GLY A 223 11.94 9.88 11.12
N ASN A 224 11.62 11.07 10.63
CA ASN A 224 10.25 11.57 10.62
C ASN A 224 9.47 10.82 9.52
N MET A 225 8.81 9.71 9.89
CA MET A 225 8.01 8.92 8.95
C MET A 225 6.74 9.68 8.56
N ALA A 226 6.53 9.85 7.26
CA ALA A 226 5.20 10.15 6.76
C ALA A 226 4.44 8.83 6.66
N THR A 227 3.27 8.73 7.28
CA THR A 227 2.39 7.59 7.08
C THR A 227 1.62 7.75 5.78
N ILE A 228 1.53 6.67 5.02
CA ILE A 228 0.63 6.53 3.89
C ILE A 228 -0.57 5.79 4.42
N GLU A 229 -1.75 6.38 4.27
CA GLU A 229 -3.00 5.78 4.65
C GLU A 229 -4.05 6.12 3.61
N MET A 230 -4.26 5.18 2.69
CA MET A 230 -5.39 5.11 1.80
C MET A 230 -6.34 4.06 2.37
N ALA A 231 -6.94 4.42 3.51
CA ALA A 231 -7.95 3.62 4.18
C ALA A 231 -9.31 4.31 4.04
N SER A 232 -10.28 3.62 3.46
CA SER A 232 -11.60 3.33 4.01
C SER A 232 -12.31 4.37 4.91
N ASP A 233 -11.67 4.81 5.99
CA ASP A 233 -12.33 5.50 7.10
C ASP A 233 -12.49 7.02 6.83
N ALA A 234 -12.01 7.49 5.66
CA ALA A 234 -12.04 8.89 5.22
C ALA A 234 -13.16 9.23 4.19
N GLY A 235 -13.95 8.26 3.69
CA GLY A 235 -15.03 8.51 2.72
C GLY A 235 -15.17 7.45 1.62
N ASP A 236 -15.46 7.89 0.38
CA ASP A 236 -15.77 7.13 -0.85
C ASP A 236 -14.72 6.08 -1.33
N GLY A 237 -13.72 5.74 -0.50
CA GLY A 237 -12.55 4.92 -0.85
C GLY A 237 -12.77 3.41 -0.99
N TRP A 238 -13.96 2.91 -0.70
CA TRP A 238 -14.33 1.50 -0.93
C TRP A 238 -14.92 1.23 -2.33
N CYS A 239 -15.01 2.27 -3.15
CA CYS A 239 -15.86 2.26 -4.33
C CYS A 239 -15.10 2.76 -5.56
N ASN A 240 -13.79 2.59 -5.67
CA ASN A 240 -13.07 3.04 -6.87
C ASN A 240 -11.96 2.07 -7.24
N GLN A 241 -11.87 1.76 -8.53
CA GLN A 241 -10.78 0.99 -9.11
C GLN A 241 -9.40 1.60 -8.78
N TRP A 242 -9.33 2.89 -8.47
CA TRP A 242 -8.08 3.57 -8.14
C TRP A 242 -8.20 4.46 -6.89
N ALA A 243 -7.07 4.69 -6.25
CA ALA A 243 -6.92 5.62 -5.14
C ALA A 243 -5.69 6.52 -5.36
N HIS A 244 -5.69 7.67 -4.68
CA HIS A 244 -4.60 8.65 -4.75
C HIS A 244 -4.33 9.22 -3.36
N SER A 245 -3.06 9.53 -3.09
CA SER A 245 -2.64 10.22 -1.86
C SER A 245 -1.39 11.05 -2.08
N VAL A 246 -1.35 12.20 -1.40
CA VAL A 246 -0.13 13.00 -1.23
C VAL A 246 0.54 12.60 0.07
N VAL A 247 1.66 11.90 -0.03
CA VAL A 247 2.48 11.50 1.12
C VAL A 247 3.46 12.61 1.42
N ASN A 248 3.59 13.02 2.69
CA ASN A 248 4.36 14.21 3.08
C ASN A 248 5.32 13.93 4.25
N ALA A 249 6.62 13.87 3.98
CA ALA A 249 7.68 13.68 4.98
C ALA A 249 8.47 14.96 5.25
N ARG A 250 8.29 15.50 6.47
CA ARG A 250 9.00 16.70 6.95
C ARG A 250 10.35 16.35 7.56
N ILE A 251 11.29 15.93 6.72
CA ILE A 251 12.61 15.44 7.16
C ILE A 251 13.43 16.50 7.91
N GLY A 252 13.24 17.78 7.59
CA GLY A 252 13.99 18.88 8.20
C GLY A 252 13.73 19.09 9.69
N ILE A 253 12.68 18.47 10.26
CA ILE A 253 12.34 18.55 11.70
C ILE A 253 13.36 17.78 12.55
N LYS A 254 13.87 16.65 12.07
CA LYS A 254 14.79 15.79 12.82
C LYS A 254 16.12 15.72 12.09
N GLU A 255 17.21 16.04 12.77
CA GLU A 255 18.54 16.09 12.16
C GLU A 255 18.97 14.74 11.57
N ASN A 256 18.61 13.62 12.21
CA ASN A 256 18.93 12.28 11.70
C ASN A 256 18.10 11.85 10.47
N ALA A 257 17.06 12.62 10.10
CA ALA A 257 16.28 12.37 8.89
C ALA A 257 16.76 13.22 7.69
N LYS A 258 17.62 14.22 7.90
CA LYS A 258 18.16 15.00 6.79
C LYS A 258 19.14 14.19 5.96
N PHE A 259 19.33 14.59 4.71
CA PHE A 259 20.40 14.05 3.89
C PHE A 259 21.75 14.43 4.46
N ASN A 260 22.70 13.50 4.37
CA ASN A 260 24.03 13.66 4.92
C ASN A 260 25.06 13.35 3.85
N HIS A 261 25.85 14.36 3.49
CA HIS A 261 26.91 14.23 2.49
C HIS A 261 28.06 13.30 2.90
N ALA A 262 28.13 12.89 4.17
CA ALA A 262 29.07 11.85 4.62
C ALA A 262 28.63 10.43 4.25
N ASN A 263 27.34 10.22 3.92
CA ASN A 263 26.84 8.93 3.46
C ASN A 263 27.35 8.67 2.04
N GLU A 264 27.73 7.43 1.74
CA GLU A 264 28.11 7.03 0.38
C GLU A 264 26.96 7.24 -0.61
N THR A 265 25.73 7.03 -0.16
CA THR A 265 24.52 7.33 -0.93
C THR A 265 23.39 7.74 0.02
N ASN A 266 22.60 8.71 -0.41
CA ASN A 266 21.39 9.16 0.24
C ASN A 266 20.17 8.67 -0.53
N PHE A 267 19.13 8.28 0.19
CA PHE A 267 17.90 7.78 -0.39
C PHE A 267 16.67 8.48 0.18
N THR A 268 15.70 8.75 -0.67
CA THR A 268 14.29 8.86 -0.26
C THR A 268 13.65 7.50 -0.49
N THR A 269 13.00 6.96 0.53
CA THR A 269 12.39 5.63 0.49
C THR A 269 10.89 5.74 0.73
N VAL A 270 10.12 5.04 -0.08
CA VAL A 270 8.70 4.77 0.16
C VAL A 270 8.50 3.27 0.33
N MET A 271 7.66 2.89 1.28
CA MET A 271 7.23 1.52 1.47
C MET A 271 5.71 1.43 1.52
N SER A 272 5.15 0.34 1.02
CA SER A 272 3.80 -0.08 1.36
C SER A 272 3.84 -1.07 2.52
N TRP A 273 2.74 -1.22 3.25
CA TRP A 273 2.49 -2.44 4.00
C TRP A 273 2.05 -3.56 3.03
N VAL A 274 2.02 -4.80 3.51
CA VAL A 274 1.52 -5.92 2.70
C VAL A 274 0.06 -5.65 2.31
N THR A 275 -0.19 -5.57 1.01
CA THR A 275 -1.52 -5.43 0.43
C THR A 275 -1.92 -6.78 -0.14
N LYS A 276 -3.07 -7.34 0.27
CA LYS A 276 -3.45 -8.73 -0.05
C LYS A 276 -4.18 -8.90 -1.39
N SER A 277 -4.31 -7.81 -2.13
CA SER A 277 -5.01 -7.73 -3.41
C SER A 277 -4.02 -7.26 -4.46
N ASP A 278 -4.19 -7.76 -5.68
CA ASP A 278 -3.36 -7.36 -6.80
C ASP A 278 -3.66 -5.90 -7.20
N ILE A 279 -2.69 -5.03 -6.95
CA ILE A 279 -2.75 -3.59 -7.20
C ILE A 279 -1.46 -3.13 -7.88
N ASP A 280 -1.61 -2.30 -8.91
CA ASP A 280 -0.50 -1.55 -9.45
C ASP A 280 -0.25 -0.31 -8.57
N MET A 281 0.98 -0.10 -8.09
CA MET A 281 1.39 1.15 -7.46
C MET A 281 2.14 2.04 -8.45
N TYR A 282 1.74 3.30 -8.53
CA TYR A 282 2.38 4.32 -9.34
C TYR A 282 2.86 5.49 -8.48
N ILE A 283 4.01 6.04 -8.83
CA ILE A 283 4.49 7.32 -8.31
C ILE A 283 4.40 8.33 -9.44
N ALA A 284 3.49 9.30 -9.30
CA ALA A 284 3.26 10.31 -10.33
C ALA A 284 4.36 11.37 -10.34
N ASP A 285 4.74 11.86 -9.16
CA ASP A 285 5.74 12.91 -8.99
C ASP A 285 6.34 12.95 -7.59
N ILE A 286 7.41 13.75 -7.45
CA ILE A 286 8.03 14.08 -6.16
C ILE A 286 8.28 15.59 -6.10
N VAL A 287 7.93 16.20 -4.97
CA VAL A 287 8.24 17.59 -4.65
C VAL A 287 9.25 17.65 -3.52
N PHE A 288 10.33 18.39 -3.73
CA PHE A 288 11.26 18.78 -2.68
C PHE A 288 11.00 20.24 -2.33
N GLU A 289 10.77 20.55 -1.05
CA GLU A 289 10.55 21.92 -0.59
C GLU A 289 11.55 22.32 0.49
N ASP A 290 11.93 23.60 0.48
CA ASP A 290 12.69 24.21 1.57
C ASP A 290 11.83 24.44 2.83
N GLU A 291 12.43 24.96 3.90
CA GLU A 291 11.71 25.24 5.16
C GLU A 291 10.53 26.23 4.98
N ASN A 292 10.58 27.08 3.96
CA ASN A 292 9.54 28.06 3.66
C ASN A 292 8.47 27.53 2.70
N GLY A 293 8.58 26.28 2.23
CA GLY A 293 7.67 25.69 1.25
C GLY A 293 7.96 26.08 -0.19
N ASN A 294 9.14 26.64 -0.49
CA ASN A 294 9.54 26.88 -1.88
C ASN A 294 10.01 25.57 -2.51
N VAL A 295 9.55 25.29 -3.73
CA VAL A 295 10.00 24.12 -4.48
C VAL A 295 11.46 24.24 -4.87
N ILE A 296 12.23 23.21 -4.54
CA ILE A 296 13.61 23.01 -4.98
C ILE A 296 13.55 22.25 -6.30
N ALA A 297 13.91 22.92 -7.39
CA ALA A 297 13.95 22.30 -8.71
C ALA A 297 15.09 21.29 -8.81
N LEU A 298 14.87 20.21 -9.56
CA LEU A 298 15.96 19.31 -9.90
C LEU A 298 16.94 19.94 -10.89
N PRO A 299 18.22 19.58 -10.83
CA PRO A 299 19.18 19.92 -11.88
C PRO A 299 18.75 19.40 -13.25
N GLU A 300 19.09 20.14 -14.31
CA GLU A 300 18.81 19.71 -15.69
C GLU A 300 19.47 18.36 -15.98
N GLY A 301 18.71 17.43 -16.57
CA GLY A 301 19.19 16.08 -16.89
C GLY A 301 19.31 15.14 -15.69
N ALA A 302 18.76 15.49 -14.52
CA ALA A 302 18.74 14.62 -13.34
C ALA A 302 18.10 13.25 -13.60
N ILE A 303 17.10 13.19 -14.49
CA ILE A 303 16.50 11.95 -15.00
C ILE A 303 16.86 11.85 -16.49
N PRO A 304 17.75 10.94 -16.90
CA PRO A 304 18.08 10.73 -18.30
C PRO A 304 16.85 10.25 -19.08
N GLY A 305 16.79 10.57 -20.38
CA GLY A 305 15.82 10.00 -21.32
C GLY A 305 16.42 8.87 -22.15
N GLY A 306 15.67 8.41 -23.15
CA GLY A 306 16.12 7.40 -24.12
C GLY A 306 15.87 5.94 -23.75
N ALA A 307 15.11 5.67 -22.69
CA ALA A 307 14.60 4.32 -22.44
C ALA A 307 13.53 3.94 -23.48
N SER A 308 13.43 2.65 -23.77
CA SER A 308 12.31 2.12 -24.57
C SER A 308 11.02 2.22 -23.77
N TYR A 309 9.98 2.71 -24.41
CA TYR A 309 8.64 2.87 -23.84
C TYR A 309 7.64 2.08 -24.67
N GLU A 310 6.90 1.19 -24.04
CA GLU A 310 5.73 0.56 -24.63
C GLU A 310 4.49 1.16 -23.98
N LYS A 311 3.58 1.68 -24.81
CA LYS A 311 2.33 2.25 -24.33
C LYS A 311 1.37 1.10 -24.06
N GLU A 312 1.05 0.89 -22.79
CA GLU A 312 -0.07 0.07 -22.35
C GLU A 312 -1.22 1.01 -21.96
N GLU A 313 -2.38 0.85 -22.62
CA GLU A 313 -3.59 1.61 -22.26
C GLU A 313 -4.30 0.89 -21.11
N LEU A 314 -4.50 1.64 -20.02
CA LEU A 314 -5.35 1.18 -18.92
C LEU A 314 -6.82 1.41 -19.28
N VAL A 315 -7.66 0.44 -18.94
CA VAL A 315 -9.10 0.47 -19.16
C VAL A 315 -9.83 0.48 -17.83
N ASP A 316 -10.93 1.24 -17.77
CA ASP A 316 -11.84 1.17 -16.64
C ASP A 316 -12.36 -0.28 -16.50
N ALA A 317 -12.43 -0.77 -15.27
CA ALA A 317 -13.15 -2.00 -14.98
C ALA A 317 -14.63 -1.81 -15.35
N ASP A 318 -15.30 -2.88 -15.75
CA ASP A 318 -16.73 -2.81 -16.08
C ASP A 318 -17.52 -2.26 -14.90
N SER A 319 -18.64 -1.60 -15.21
CA SER A 319 -19.42 -0.90 -14.20
C SER A 319 -19.92 -1.82 -13.08
N ASP A 320 -20.14 -3.11 -13.34
CA ASP A 320 -20.52 -4.08 -12.30
C ASP A 320 -19.33 -4.54 -11.43
N GLY A 321 -18.12 -4.07 -11.70
CA GLY A 321 -16.90 -4.42 -10.98
C GLY A 321 -16.42 -5.84 -11.27
N ILE A 322 -16.84 -6.43 -12.39
CA ILE A 322 -16.40 -7.76 -12.83
C ILE A 322 -15.31 -7.59 -13.89
N ILE A 323 -14.13 -8.14 -13.63
CA ILE A 323 -13.15 -8.40 -14.68
C ILE A 323 -13.40 -9.83 -15.15
N GLU A 324 -14.01 -9.96 -16.33
CA GLU A 324 -14.09 -11.27 -16.97
C GLU A 324 -12.70 -11.67 -17.47
N TYR A 325 -12.26 -12.90 -17.18
CA TYR A 325 -11.04 -13.49 -17.74
C TYR A 325 -11.42 -14.64 -18.68
N ALA A 326 -10.68 -14.76 -19.78
CA ALA A 326 -10.82 -15.82 -20.76
C ALA A 326 -10.23 -17.11 -20.18
N GLU A 327 -10.56 -18.25 -20.78
CA GLU A 327 -10.01 -19.55 -20.37
C GLU A 327 -8.47 -19.60 -20.41
N ASP A 328 -7.82 -18.69 -21.15
CA ASP A 328 -6.36 -18.56 -21.21
C ASP A 328 -5.76 -17.52 -20.24
N GLY A 329 -6.60 -16.93 -19.36
CA GLY A 329 -6.20 -15.93 -18.37
C GLY A 329 -6.09 -14.50 -18.92
N THR A 330 -6.46 -14.24 -20.18
CA THR A 330 -6.53 -12.88 -20.70
C THR A 330 -7.80 -12.17 -20.25
N VAL A 331 -7.74 -10.88 -19.92
CA VAL A 331 -8.93 -10.09 -19.58
C VAL A 331 -9.84 -9.98 -20.81
N VAL A 332 -11.11 -10.38 -20.66
CA VAL A 332 -12.14 -10.51 -21.72
C VAL A 332 -12.83 -9.20 -22.06
N LEU A 333 -12.64 -8.14 -21.25
CA LEU A 333 -13.24 -6.82 -21.48
C LEU A 333 -13.22 -6.48 -22.99
N GLU A 334 -14.40 -6.47 -23.61
CA GLU A 334 -14.52 -6.15 -25.02
C GLU A 334 -14.03 -4.71 -25.23
N LYS A 335 -13.00 -4.56 -26.07
CA LYS A 335 -12.52 -3.27 -26.59
C LYS A 335 -13.60 -2.45 -27.27
#